data_AF-A0A351IN93-F1
#
_entry.id   AF-A0A351IN93-F1
#
_cell.length_a   1.000
_cell.length_b   1.000
_cell.length_c   1.000
_cell.angle_alpha   90.00
_cell.angle_beta   90.00
_cell.angle_gamma   90.00
#
_symmetry.space_group_name_H-M   'P 1'
#
loop_
_entity.id
_entity.type
_entity.pdbx_description
1 polymer ?
#
loop_
_entity_poly.entity_id
_entity_poly.type
_entity_poly.pdbx_seq_one_letter_code
_entity_poly.pdbx_strand_id
1 'polypeptide(L)'
;MAFRSFLLLSLLIFGALEARPGFIEPWGKDSTLSLAPQEKEKPKLSLVAKGAEKIIWFHQAILSPVDGPRSHFRPTSSQYMKLAIYRWGFFKGYIKGCDRLLRENSDTWHYREIEIEGKVYKWDPVR
;
A
#
# COMPACT_ATOMS: atom_id res chain seq x y z
N MET A 1 -10.90 -30.03 -55.87
CA MET A 1 -10.52 -28.67 -55.43
C MET A 1 -10.18 -28.59 -53.93
N ALA A 2 -10.86 -29.34 -53.03
CA ALA A 2 -10.63 -29.27 -51.58
C ALA A 2 -9.21 -29.63 -51.09
N PHE A 3 -8.54 -30.62 -51.71
CA PHE A 3 -7.21 -31.08 -51.28
C PHE A 3 -6.11 -30.02 -51.43
N ARG A 4 -6.14 -29.23 -52.51
CA ARG A 4 -5.19 -28.13 -52.74
C ARG A 4 -5.36 -27.01 -51.71
N SER A 5 -6.60 -26.67 -51.37
CA SER A 5 -6.91 -25.68 -50.34
C SER A 5 -6.46 -26.14 -48.95
N PHE A 6 -6.60 -27.43 -48.63
CA PHE A 6 -6.16 -27.98 -47.35
C PHE A 6 -4.63 -27.99 -47.19
N LEU A 7 -3.93 -28.27 -48.29
CA LEU A 7 -2.46 -28.28 -48.31
C LEU A 7 -1.87 -26.87 -48.18
N LEU A 8 -2.49 -25.87 -48.82
CA LEU A 8 -2.13 -24.46 -48.66
C LEU A 8 -2.42 -23.95 -47.23
N LEU A 9 -3.55 -24.33 -46.64
CA LEU A 9 -3.90 -23.95 -45.28
C LEU A 9 -2.92 -24.57 -44.27
N SER A 10 -2.55 -25.84 -44.46
CA SER A 10 -1.54 -26.53 -43.66
C SER A 10 -0.18 -25.82 -43.72
N LEU A 11 0.29 -25.47 -44.93
CA LEU A 11 1.56 -24.77 -45.13
C LEU A 11 1.59 -23.39 -44.46
N LEU A 12 0.48 -22.64 -44.50
CA LEU A 12 0.37 -21.34 -43.83
C LEU A 12 0.39 -21.48 -42.30
N ILE A 13 -0.26 -22.51 -41.76
CA ILE A 13 -0.28 -22.76 -40.31
C ILE A 13 1.11 -23.17 -39.83
N PHE A 14 1.76 -24.13 -40.49
CA PHE A 14 3.12 -24.56 -40.11
C PHE A 14 4.16 -23.45 -40.29
N GLY A 15 4.04 -22.62 -41.33
CA GLY A 15 4.92 -21.46 -41.52
C GLY A 15 4.77 -20.39 -40.45
N ALA A 16 3.57 -20.20 -39.89
CA ALA A 16 3.32 -19.27 -38.80
C ALA A 16 3.85 -19.78 -37.45
N LEU A 17 3.89 -21.10 -37.22
CA LEU A 17 4.43 -21.68 -35.98
C LEU A 17 5.95 -21.53 -35.85
N GLU A 18 6.69 -21.53 -36.96
CA GLU A 18 8.15 -21.39 -36.98
C GLU A 18 8.62 -19.93 -37.13
N ALA A 19 7.71 -18.97 -37.05
CA ALA A 19 8.03 -17.55 -37.16
C ALA A 19 8.83 -17.09 -35.93
N ARG A 20 10.16 -17.01 -36.09
CA ARG A 20 11.04 -16.35 -35.12
C ARG A 20 10.87 -14.82 -35.25
N PRO A 21 10.93 -14.06 -34.15
CA PRO A 21 10.94 -12.61 -34.24
C PRO A 21 12.16 -12.16 -35.06
N GLY A 22 11.91 -11.53 -36.21
CA GLY A 22 12.96 -11.00 -37.08
C GLY A 22 13.67 -9.76 -36.50
N PHE A 23 13.15 -9.24 -35.39
CA PHE A 23 13.74 -8.13 -34.65
C PHE A 23 14.44 -8.65 -33.40
N ILE A 24 15.75 -8.48 -33.38
CA ILE A 24 16.61 -8.73 -32.22
C ILE A 24 17.08 -7.35 -31.76
N GLU A 25 16.79 -7.00 -30.52
CA GLU A 25 17.24 -5.73 -29.95
C GLU A 25 18.78 -5.68 -29.93
N PRO A 26 19.42 -4.67 -30.56
CA PRO A 26 20.88 -4.64 -30.74
C PRO A 26 21.68 -4.49 -29.44
N TRP A 27 21.04 -4.07 -28.35
CA TRP A 27 21.70 -3.75 -27.08
C TRP A 27 21.26 -4.63 -25.90
N GLY A 28 20.53 -5.72 -26.15
CA GLY A 28 20.02 -6.60 -25.10
C GLY A 28 18.72 -6.11 -24.46
N LYS A 29 18.11 -7.00 -23.68
CA LYS A 29 16.73 -6.91 -23.17
C LYS A 29 16.61 -6.03 -21.92
N ASP A 30 17.22 -4.86 -21.94
CA ASP A 30 17.31 -3.96 -20.77
C ASP A 30 15.93 -3.46 -20.32
N SER A 31 14.94 -3.51 -21.22
CA SER A 31 13.52 -3.29 -20.93
C SER A 31 12.97 -4.22 -19.85
N THR A 32 13.57 -5.40 -19.63
CA THR A 32 13.18 -6.32 -18.54
C THR A 32 13.79 -6.00 -17.18
N LEU A 33 14.81 -5.15 -17.12
CA LEU A 33 15.37 -4.67 -15.85
C LEU A 33 14.46 -3.63 -15.18
N SER A 34 13.59 -3.00 -15.96
CA SER A 34 12.49 -2.19 -15.44
C SER A 34 11.36 -3.09 -14.95
N LEU A 35 11.59 -3.77 -13.81
CA LEU A 35 10.50 -4.34 -13.05
C LEU A 35 9.65 -3.16 -12.59
N ALA A 36 8.50 -2.93 -13.23
CA ALA A 36 7.49 -2.02 -12.70
C ALA A 36 7.33 -2.34 -11.21
N PRO A 37 7.37 -1.34 -10.30
CA PRO A 37 7.24 -1.60 -8.88
C PRO A 37 6.04 -2.50 -8.66
N GLN A 38 6.28 -3.72 -8.16
CA GLN A 38 5.23 -4.68 -7.89
C GLN A 38 4.24 -3.98 -6.97
N GLU A 39 3.06 -3.66 -7.48
CA GLU A 39 2.04 -2.96 -6.71
C GLU A 39 1.61 -3.92 -5.60
N LYS A 40 2.20 -3.75 -4.41
CA LYS A 40 1.87 -4.58 -3.25
C LYS A 40 0.35 -4.55 -3.08
N GLU A 41 -0.30 -5.69 -3.29
CA GLU A 41 -1.75 -5.78 -3.18
C GLU A 41 -2.18 -5.19 -1.84
N LYS A 42 -3.06 -4.18 -1.90
CA LYS A 42 -3.58 -3.56 -0.68
C LYS A 42 -4.29 -4.66 0.12
N PRO A 43 -4.07 -4.75 1.44
CA PRO A 43 -4.72 -5.76 2.24
C PRO A 43 -6.24 -5.61 2.10
N LYS A 44 -6.95 -6.73 1.91
CA LYS A 44 -8.42 -6.72 1.83
C LYS A 44 -8.99 -6.41 3.22
N LEU A 45 -9.50 -5.19 3.43
CA LEU A 45 -10.13 -4.81 4.69
C LEU A 45 -11.48 -5.50 4.89
N SER A 46 -11.73 -5.97 6.12
CA SER A 46 -13.06 -6.42 6.55
C SER A 46 -14.08 -5.26 6.57
N LEU A 47 -15.38 -5.56 6.52
CA LEU A 47 -16.44 -4.54 6.57
C LEU A 47 -16.33 -3.64 7.82
N VAL A 48 -16.02 -4.25 8.97
CA VAL A 48 -15.81 -3.52 10.23
C VAL A 48 -14.59 -2.60 10.13
N ALA A 49 -13.49 -3.06 9.52
CA ALA A 49 -12.31 -2.24 9.30
C ALA A 49 -12.60 -1.05 8.36
N LYS A 50 -13.43 -1.24 7.32
CA LYS A 50 -13.88 -0.15 6.44
C LYS A 50 -14.75 0.87 7.19
N GLY A 51 -15.68 0.41 8.03
CA GLY A 51 -16.48 1.28 8.88
C GLY A 51 -15.60 2.10 9.84
N ALA A 52 -14.66 1.44 10.51
CA ALA A 52 -13.69 2.10 11.38
C ALA A 52 -12.84 3.12 10.63
N GLU A 53 -12.40 2.81 9.41
CA GLU A 53 -11.66 3.75 8.56
C GLU A 53 -12.49 5.02 8.29
N LYS A 54 -13.79 4.88 7.99
CA LYS A 54 -14.68 6.03 7.75
C LYS A 54 -14.85 6.88 9.00
N ILE A 55 -14.96 6.27 10.17
CA ILE A 55 -15.02 6.98 11.46
C ILE A 55 -13.72 7.74 11.72
N ILE A 56 -12.57 7.09 11.53
CA ILE A 56 -11.25 7.73 11.68
C ILE A 56 -11.11 8.90 10.70
N TRP A 57 -11.53 8.71 9.45
CA TRP A 57 -11.52 9.76 8.44
C TRP A 57 -12.42 10.93 8.85
N PHE A 58 -13.63 10.66 9.34
CA PHE A 58 -14.53 11.71 9.82
C PHE A 58 -13.90 12.52 10.96
N HIS A 59 -13.29 11.84 11.94
CA HIS A 59 -12.53 12.50 12.99
C HIS A 59 -11.37 13.35 12.41
N GLN A 60 -10.58 12.82 11.48
CA GLN A 60 -9.43 13.53 10.90
C GLN A 60 -9.83 14.73 10.02
N ALA A 61 -10.91 14.59 9.24
CA ALA A 61 -11.30 15.56 8.22
C ALA A 61 -12.28 16.62 8.74
N ILE A 62 -13.10 16.28 9.74
CA ILE A 62 -14.17 17.16 10.24
C ILE A 62 -13.90 17.65 11.65
N LEU A 63 -13.52 16.76 12.59
CA LEU A 63 -13.35 17.13 14.00
C LEU A 63 -11.96 17.73 14.28
N SER A 64 -10.91 17.01 13.89
CA SER A 64 -9.52 17.39 14.19
C SER A 64 -9.10 18.76 13.64
N PRO A 65 -9.60 19.27 12.49
CA PRO A 65 -9.25 20.61 12.04
C PRO A 65 -9.80 21.72 12.94
N VAL A 66 -10.92 21.47 13.63
CA VAL A 66 -11.51 22.43 14.58
C VAL A 66 -10.64 22.55 15.84
N ASP A 67 -10.12 21.43 16.33
CA ASP A 67 -9.23 21.39 17.51
C ASP A 67 -7.77 21.76 17.19
N GLY A 68 -7.37 21.65 15.92
CA GLY A 68 -6.00 21.82 15.47
C GLY A 68 -5.07 20.62 15.76
N PRO A 69 -3.79 20.71 15.36
CA PRO A 69 -2.83 19.62 15.50
C PRO A 69 -2.33 19.47 16.93
N ARG A 70 -2.95 18.57 17.70
CA ARG A 70 -2.61 18.31 19.12
C ARG A 70 -1.68 17.13 19.39
N SER A 71 -1.43 16.27 18.40
CA SER A 71 -0.74 15.01 18.67
C SER A 71 0.78 15.14 18.80
N HIS A 72 1.32 14.62 19.90
CA HIS A 72 2.76 14.58 20.20
C HIS A 72 3.49 13.41 19.51
N PHE A 73 2.75 12.57 18.80
CA PHE A 73 3.27 11.39 18.13
C PHE A 73 3.38 11.55 16.62
N ARG A 74 4.32 10.83 16.02
CA ARG A 74 4.44 10.66 14.57
C ARG A 74 4.53 9.15 14.21
N PRO A 75 3.64 8.63 13.34
CA PRO A 75 2.40 9.28 12.85
C PRO A 75 1.46 9.66 14.01
N THR A 76 0.47 10.53 13.74
CA THR A 76 -0.52 10.93 14.76
C THR A 76 -1.28 9.71 15.28
N SER A 77 -1.82 9.75 16.50
CA SER A 77 -2.48 8.59 17.11
C SER A 77 -3.66 8.04 16.28
N SER A 78 -4.45 8.92 15.65
CA SER A 78 -5.53 8.50 14.73
C SER A 78 -4.99 7.82 13.47
N GLN A 79 -3.90 8.34 12.90
CA GLN A 79 -3.24 7.74 11.74
C GLN A 79 -2.58 6.41 12.09
N TYR A 80 -1.96 6.31 13.26
CA TYR A 80 -1.42 5.05 13.79
C TYR A 80 -2.53 3.99 13.90
N MET A 81 -3.67 4.33 14.49
CA MET A 81 -4.80 3.40 14.59
C MET A 81 -5.28 2.92 13.22
N LYS A 82 -5.40 3.82 12.24
CA LYS A 82 -5.73 3.44 10.85
C LYS A 82 -4.70 2.45 10.29
N LEU A 83 -3.41 2.75 10.37
CA LEU A 83 -2.34 1.88 9.88
C LEU A 83 -2.33 0.53 10.62
N ALA A 84 -2.58 0.53 11.93
CA ALA A 84 -2.63 -0.67 12.77
C ALA A 84 -3.81 -1.58 12.37
N ILE A 85 -4.97 -1.01 12.06
CA ILE A 85 -6.14 -1.74 11.55
C ILE A 85 -5.81 -2.36 10.18
N TYR A 86 -5.14 -1.63 9.30
CA TYR A 86 -4.72 -2.15 7.99
C TYR A 86 -3.72 -3.29 8.10
N ARG A 87 -2.82 -3.23 9.08
CA ARG A 87 -1.76 -4.21 9.27
C ARG A 87 -2.22 -5.47 10.00
N TRP A 88 -3.05 -5.33 11.02
CA TRP A 88 -3.37 -6.41 11.97
C TRP A 88 -4.87 -6.71 12.09
N GLY A 89 -5.73 -6.01 11.35
CA GLY A 89 -7.19 -6.11 11.45
C GLY A 89 -7.79 -5.22 12.53
N PHE A 90 -9.12 -5.11 12.53
CA PHE A 90 -9.86 -4.15 13.36
C PHE A 90 -9.55 -4.28 14.86
N PHE A 91 -9.73 -5.44 15.48
CA PHE A 91 -9.60 -5.58 16.94
C PHE A 91 -8.18 -5.29 17.44
N LYS A 92 -7.17 -5.95 16.87
CA LYS A 92 -5.77 -5.73 17.27
C LYS A 92 -5.30 -4.32 16.94
N GLY A 93 -5.73 -3.76 15.82
CA GLY A 93 -5.45 -2.38 15.45
C GLY A 93 -6.08 -1.37 16.38
N TYR A 94 -7.34 -1.58 16.76
CA TYR A 94 -8.09 -0.74 17.69
C TYR A 94 -7.46 -0.74 19.09
N ILE A 95 -7.19 -1.92 19.65
CA ILE A 95 -6.54 -2.04 20.98
C ILE A 95 -5.20 -1.30 21.00
N LYS A 96 -4.36 -1.48 19.97
CA LYS A 96 -3.08 -0.76 19.86
C LYS A 96 -3.24 0.75 19.69
N GLY A 97 -4.27 1.19 18.96
CA GLY A 97 -4.62 2.60 18.84
C GLY A 97 -5.02 3.21 20.19
N CYS A 98 -5.90 2.54 20.92
CA CYS A 98 -6.33 2.96 22.27
C CYS A 98 -5.15 2.98 23.25
N ASP A 99 -4.33 1.94 23.26
CA ASP A 99 -3.12 1.85 24.08
C ASP A 99 -2.16 3.03 23.82
N ARG A 100 -1.97 3.43 22.56
CA ARG A 100 -1.19 4.64 22.23
C ARG A 100 -1.86 5.92 22.73
N LEU A 101 -3.18 6.07 22.57
CA LEU A 101 -3.92 7.24 23.05
C LEU A 101 -3.79 7.42 24.57
N LEU A 102 -3.79 6.33 25.33
CA LEU A 102 -3.58 6.37 26.79
C LEU A 102 -2.18 6.87 27.17
N ARG A 103 -1.18 6.72 26.29
CA ARG A 103 0.19 7.22 26.49
C ARG A 103 0.41 8.63 25.94
N GLU A 104 -0.64 9.27 25.44
CA GLU A 104 -0.64 10.66 24.97
C GLU A 104 -1.00 11.63 26.11
N ASN A 105 -0.30 11.46 27.24
CA ASN A 105 -0.40 12.28 28.44
C ASN A 105 0.97 12.90 28.78
N SER A 106 1.05 13.63 29.89
CA SER A 106 2.28 14.28 30.37
C SER A 106 3.28 13.32 31.02
N ASP A 107 2.98 12.02 31.10
CA ASP A 107 3.85 11.07 31.78
C ASP A 107 5.14 10.81 30.98
N THR A 108 6.21 10.52 31.70
CA THR A 108 7.53 10.25 31.14
C THR A 108 7.61 8.86 30.53
N TRP A 109 7.21 8.76 29.26
CA TRP A 109 7.41 7.58 28.43
C TRP A 109 8.64 7.77 27.53
N HIS A 110 9.57 6.82 27.55
CA HIS A 110 10.75 6.85 26.70
C HIS A 110 10.41 6.37 25.28
N TYR A 111 10.43 7.30 24.32
CA TYR A 111 10.31 7.01 22.90
C TYR A 111 11.55 7.47 22.16
N ARG A 112 11.77 6.93 20.97
CA ARG A 112 12.65 7.58 20.01
C ARG A 112 12.00 8.91 19.61
N GLU A 113 12.77 9.97 19.56
CA GLU A 113 12.29 11.29 19.16
C GLU A 113 12.75 11.63 17.75
N ILE A 114 11.94 12.41 17.03
CA ILE A 114 12.29 13.00 15.75
C ILE A 114 11.92 14.48 15.75
N GLU A 115 12.72 15.29 15.06
CA GLU A 115 12.45 16.70 14.86
C GLU A 115 11.83 16.92 13.48
N ILE A 116 10.68 17.60 13.44
CA ILE A 116 10.00 18.00 12.21
C ILE A 116 9.65 19.48 12.37
N GLU A 117 10.18 20.33 11.48
CA GLU A 117 9.90 21.78 11.47
C GLU A 117 10.18 22.46 12.83
N GLY A 118 11.28 22.09 13.50
CA GLY A 118 11.67 22.67 14.79
C GLY A 118 10.85 22.19 15.99
N LYS A 119 9.96 21.21 15.80
CA LYS A 119 9.19 20.57 16.88
C LYS A 119 9.59 19.11 17.06
N VAL A 120 9.77 18.71 18.31
CA VAL A 120 10.11 17.33 18.68
C VAL A 120 8.83 16.50 18.81
N TYR A 121 8.84 15.32 18.20
CA TYR A 121 7.75 14.36 18.23
C TYR A 121 8.23 12.97 18.66
N LYS A 122 7.38 12.26 19.40
CA LYS A 122 7.56 10.84 19.74
C LYS A 122 7.36 9.98 18.48
N TRP A 123 8.41 9.27 18.06
CA TRP A 123 8.40 8.40 16.88
C TRP A 123 8.02 6.97 17.24
N ASP A 124 6.84 6.56 16.80
CA ASP A 124 6.33 5.21 16.99
C ASP A 124 5.49 4.78 15.77
N PRO A 125 6.12 4.29 14.69
CA PRO A 125 5.42 3.83 13.50
C PRO A 125 4.87 2.41 13.68
N VAL A 126 3.84 2.06 12.92
CA VAL A 126 3.35 0.67 12.81
C VAL A 126 4.43 -0.18 12.11
N ARG A 127 4.82 -1.30 12.71
CA ARG A 127 5.83 -2.25 12.21
C ARG A 127 5.18 -3.56 11.76
#